data_AF-S5U4Q5-F1
#
_entry.id   AF-S5U4Q5-F1
#
_cell.length_a   1.000
_cell.length_b   1.000
_cell.length_c   1.000
_cell.angle_alpha   90.00
_cell.angle_beta   90.00
_cell.angle_gamma   90.00
#
_symmetry.space_group_name_H-M   'P 1'
#
loop_
_entity.id
_entity.type
_entity.pdbx_description
1 polymer ?
#
loop_
_entity_poly.entity_id
_entity_poly.type
_entity_poly.pdbx_seq_one_letter_code
_entity_poly.pdbx_strand_id
1 'polypeptide(L)'
;MFKIYLYLAPILALFFIVLNYLISINNSYSEKNGPFECGFTSYQQSRSAFSVAFILVAILFLPFDLEISSILPYVVSAYSNGLYGLSILIIFLLSLVIAFVYEINLGALNLERRFTPIVKPLITRLYNK
;
A
#
# COMPACT_ATOMS: atom_id res chain seq x y z
N MET A 1 20.89 25.71 -4.50
CA MET A 1 19.65 25.57 -3.70
C MET A 1 19.25 24.11 -3.49
N PHE A 2 19.15 23.28 -4.54
CA PHE A 2 18.80 21.84 -4.40
C PHE A 2 19.70 21.04 -3.43
N LYS A 3 21.04 21.14 -3.58
CA LYS A 3 21.99 20.46 -2.68
C LYS A 3 21.82 20.87 -1.21
N ILE A 4 21.51 22.14 -0.96
CA ILE A 4 21.30 22.68 0.39
C ILE A 4 20.05 22.04 1.00
N TYR A 5 18.94 21.98 0.26
CA TYR A 5 17.72 21.34 0.74
C TYR A 5 17.92 19.83 1.03
N LEU A 6 18.64 19.14 0.14
CA LEU A 6 18.90 17.70 0.26
C LEU A 6 19.65 17.35 1.56
N TYR A 7 20.61 18.18 1.98
CA TYR A 7 21.32 17.96 3.24
C TYR A 7 20.60 18.56 4.45
N LEU A 8 19.94 19.71 4.32
CA LEU A 8 19.34 20.41 5.45
C LEU A 8 18.14 19.65 6.04
N ALA A 9 17.28 19.05 5.23
CA ALA A 9 16.11 18.31 5.70
C ALA A 9 16.45 17.14 6.67
N PRO A 10 17.34 16.19 6.33
CA PRO A 10 17.70 15.12 7.25
C PRO A 10 18.50 15.61 8.46
N ILE A 11 19.36 16.61 8.30
CA ILE A 11 20.13 17.20 9.42
C ILE A 11 19.18 17.83 10.45
N LEU A 12 18.17 18.57 9.99
CA LEU A 12 17.18 19.18 10.87
C LEU A 12 16.33 18.13 11.60
N ALA A 13 15.92 17.07 10.90
CA ALA A 13 15.18 15.96 11.51
C ALA A 13 16.01 15.27 12.61
N LEU A 14 17.28 14.97 12.34
CA LEU A 14 18.20 14.40 13.33
C LEU A 14 18.45 15.35 14.50
N PHE A 15 18.60 16.65 14.22
CA PHE A 15 18.76 17.67 15.27
C PHE A 15 17.59 17.66 16.26
N PHE A 16 16.35 17.60 15.77
CA PHE A 16 15.18 17.53 16.66
C PHE A 16 15.10 16.21 17.45
N ILE A 17 15.50 15.08 16.86
CA ILE A 17 15.57 13.81 17.58
C ILE A 17 16.60 13.87 18.71
N VAL A 18 17.80 14.39 18.44
CA VAL A 18 18.87 14.56 19.44
C VAL A 18 18.44 15.53 20.52
N LEU A 19 17.82 16.65 20.15
CA LEU A 19 17.32 17.64 21.08
C LEU A 19 16.24 17.03 22.00
N ASN A 20 15.29 16.26 21.45
CA ASN A 20 14.30 15.55 22.24
C ASN A 20 14.95 14.56 23.19
N TYR A 21 15.92 13.76 22.72
CA TYR A 21 16.62 12.79 23.56
C TYR A 21 17.36 13.44 24.73
N LEU A 22 17.95 14.63 24.54
CA LEU A 22 18.67 15.35 25.59
C LEU A 22 17.75 16.04 26.59
N ILE A 23 16.60 16.58 26.16
CA ILE A 23 15.68 17.34 27.02
C ILE A 23 14.62 16.45 27.68
N SER A 24 14.22 15.35 27.04
CA SER A 24 13.11 14.52 27.48
C SER A 24 13.43 13.72 28.74
N ILE A 25 12.51 13.73 29.70
CA ILE A 25 12.61 12.93 30.92
C ILE A 25 12.27 11.47 30.59
N ASN A 26 13.28 10.61 30.58
CA ASN A 26 13.07 9.19 30.35
C ASN A 26 12.94 8.41 31.67
N ASN A 27 11.71 8.16 32.12
CA ASN A 27 11.41 7.22 33.21
C ASN A 27 11.01 5.86 32.63
N SER A 28 11.94 4.90 32.59
CA SER A 28 11.72 3.55 32.07
C SER A 28 11.33 2.57 33.18
N TYR A 29 10.22 1.86 33.02
CA TYR A 29 9.80 0.77 33.90
C TYR A 29 9.32 -0.41 33.04
N SER A 30 9.30 -1.62 33.61
CA SER A 30 9.00 -2.88 32.90
C SER A 30 7.72 -2.76 32.05
N GLU A 31 6.62 -2.30 32.65
CA GLU A 31 5.32 -2.17 31.97
C GLU A 31 5.29 -1.08 30.89
N LYS A 32 6.16 -0.05 30.96
CA LYS A 32 6.27 0.99 29.92
C LYS A 32 6.96 0.49 28.67
N ASN A 33 7.92 -0.41 28.87
CA ASN A 33 8.77 -0.94 27.81
C ASN A 33 8.14 -2.17 27.14
N GLY A 34 7.10 -2.74 27.74
CA GLY A 34 6.32 -3.85 27.17
C GLY A 34 5.22 -3.41 26.20
N PRO A 35 4.66 -4.33 25.41
CA PRO A 35 3.50 -4.05 24.58
C PRO A 35 2.27 -3.73 25.45
N PHE A 36 1.43 -2.82 24.98
CA PHE A 36 0.17 -2.51 25.66
C PHE A 36 -0.82 -3.66 25.43
N GLU A 37 -0.91 -4.56 26.41
CA GLU A 37 -1.86 -5.67 26.43
C GLU A 37 -2.79 -5.56 27.64
N CYS A 38 -3.99 -6.15 27.57
CA CYS A 38 -4.99 -6.11 28.65
C CYS A 38 -4.64 -7.01 29.86
N GLY A 39 -3.36 -7.13 30.23
CA GLY A 39 -2.88 -7.87 31.41
C GLY A 39 -2.58 -9.36 31.19
N PHE A 40 -2.58 -9.83 29.95
CA PHE A 40 -2.13 -11.17 29.58
C PHE A 40 -0.84 -11.06 28.76
N THR A 41 0.00 -12.08 28.82
CA THR A 41 1.21 -12.19 27.97
C THR A 41 0.87 -12.99 26.72
N SER A 42 1.07 -12.40 25.54
CA SER A 42 0.85 -13.04 24.24
C SER A 42 1.80 -14.22 23.97
N TYR A 43 1.43 -15.44 24.39
CA TYR A 43 2.08 -16.69 23.96
C TYR A 43 1.58 -17.19 22.60
N GLN A 44 1.25 -16.27 21.69
CA GLN A 44 0.57 -16.60 20.44
C GLN A 44 1.42 -16.31 19.20
N GLN A 45 1.04 -16.99 18.12
CA GLN A 45 1.69 -16.86 16.83
C GLN A 45 1.77 -15.39 16.39
N SER A 46 2.97 -14.94 16.04
CA SER A 46 3.23 -13.56 15.57
C SER A 46 2.63 -13.24 14.20
N ARG A 47 2.07 -14.24 13.52
CA ARG A 47 1.43 -14.11 12.20
C ARG A 47 -0.07 -14.22 12.31
N SER A 48 -0.75 -13.13 11.94
CA SER A 48 -2.19 -13.08 11.71
C SER A 48 -2.53 -13.53 10.29
N ALA A 49 -3.63 -14.26 10.13
CA ALA A 49 -4.19 -14.52 8.80
C ALA A 49 -4.79 -13.23 8.22
N PHE A 50 -4.37 -12.86 7.01
CA PHE A 50 -4.89 -11.70 6.27
C PHE A 50 -5.45 -12.14 4.92
N SER A 51 -6.26 -11.28 4.29
CA SER A 51 -6.82 -11.55 2.96
C SER A 51 -5.73 -11.55 1.89
N VAL A 52 -5.80 -12.47 0.92
CA VAL A 52 -4.86 -12.55 -0.21
C VAL A 52 -4.86 -11.26 -1.05
N ALA A 53 -5.98 -10.52 -1.05
CA ALA A 53 -6.07 -9.24 -1.76
C ALA A 53 -4.96 -8.24 -1.35
N PHE A 54 -4.52 -8.24 -0.09
CA PHE A 54 -3.47 -7.32 0.38
C PHE A 54 -2.11 -7.60 -0.25
N ILE A 55 -1.75 -8.88 -0.42
CA ILE A 55 -0.48 -9.24 -1.08
C ILE A 55 -0.58 -9.10 -2.59
N LEU A 56 -1.76 -9.35 -3.17
CA LEU A 56 -2.01 -9.15 -4.59
C LEU A 56 -1.76 -7.69 -4.98
N VAL A 57 -2.27 -6.70 -4.24
CA VAL A 57 -1.99 -5.28 -4.54
C VAL A 57 -0.49 -4.98 -4.61
N ALA A 58 0.32 -5.55 -3.72
CA ALA A 58 1.78 -5.35 -3.74
C ALA A 58 2.45 -6.01 -4.95
N ILE A 59 1.99 -7.20 -5.35
CA ILE A 59 2.50 -7.90 -6.54
C ILE A 59 2.09 -7.15 -7.81
N LEU A 60 0.86 -6.64 -7.89
CA LEU A 60 0.35 -5.89 -9.03
C LEU A 60 0.97 -4.50 -9.16
N PHE A 61 1.36 -3.88 -8.05
CA PHE A 61 2.09 -2.62 -8.08
C PHE A 61 3.39 -2.73 -8.89
N LEU A 62 4.09 -3.86 -8.84
CA LEU A 62 5.37 -4.05 -9.52
C LEU A 62 5.30 -3.89 -11.05
N PRO A 63 4.45 -4.62 -11.81
CA PRO A 63 4.36 -4.44 -13.26
C PRO A 63 3.80 -3.06 -13.65
N PHE A 64 2.85 -2.49 -12.89
CA PHE A 64 2.34 -1.13 -13.17
C PHE A 64 3.39 -0.04 -12.93
N ASP A 65 4.23 -0.17 -11.91
CA ASP A 65 5.33 0.76 -11.67
C ASP A 65 6.41 0.66 -12.77
N LEU A 66 6.74 -0.57 -13.18
CA LEU A 66 7.65 -0.80 -14.30
C LEU A 66 7.09 -0.28 -15.63
N GLU A 67 5.78 -0.33 -15.85
CA GLU A 67 5.12 0.25 -17.02
C GLU A 67 5.32 1.75 -17.08
N ILE A 68 4.98 2.47 -16.00
CA ILE A 68 5.14 3.92 -15.91
C ILE A 68 6.62 4.30 -16.05
N SER A 69 7.53 3.54 -15.43
CA SER A 69 8.97 3.73 -15.60
C SER A 69 9.43 3.48 -17.04
N SER A 70 8.76 2.61 -17.80
CA SER A 70 9.08 2.30 -19.21
C SER A 70 8.51 3.33 -20.18
N ILE A 71 7.47 4.08 -19.78
CA ILE A 71 6.93 5.20 -20.56
C ILE A 71 7.92 6.38 -20.54
N LEU A 72 8.62 6.63 -19.43
CA LEU A 72 9.59 7.72 -19.28
C LEU A 72 10.63 7.85 -20.43
N PRO A 73 11.40 6.80 -20.79
CA PRO A 73 12.38 6.90 -21.87
C PRO A 73 11.73 7.22 -23.23
N TYR A 74 10.53 6.69 -23.50
CA TYR A 74 9.79 7.06 -24.70
C TYR A 74 9.40 8.54 -24.69
N VAL A 75 8.87 9.05 -23.58
CA VAL A 75 8.48 10.48 -23.46
C VAL A 75 9.67 11.40 -23.70
N VAL A 76 10.84 11.05 -23.16
CA VAL A 76 12.08 11.83 -23.35
C VAL A 76 12.57 11.82 -24.81
N SER A 77 12.33 10.72 -25.55
CA SER A 77 12.80 10.52 -26.93
C SER A 77 11.66 10.50 -27.97
N ALA A 78 10.50 11.07 -27.63
CA ALA A 78 9.30 10.98 -28.48
C ALA A 78 9.52 11.60 -29.88
N TYR A 79 10.32 12.67 -29.94
CA TYR A 79 10.66 13.34 -31.20
C TYR A 79 11.52 12.47 -32.13
N SER A 80 12.46 11.68 -31.59
CA SER A 80 13.35 10.84 -32.40
C SER A 80 12.69 9.54 -32.85
N ASN A 81 11.81 8.97 -32.02
CA ASN A 81 11.17 7.68 -32.32
C ASN A 81 9.91 7.79 -33.18
N GLY A 82 9.31 8.98 -33.26
CA GLY A 82 8.15 9.27 -34.10
C GLY A 82 6.99 8.29 -33.93
N LEU A 83 6.31 7.98 -35.02
CA LEU A 83 5.16 7.06 -35.03
C LEU A 83 5.53 5.59 -34.75
N TYR A 84 6.77 5.20 -35.02
CA TYR A 84 7.25 3.83 -34.80
C TYR A 84 7.43 3.52 -33.31
N GLY A 85 8.03 4.42 -32.54
CA GLY A 85 8.10 4.25 -31.09
C GLY A 85 6.72 4.29 -30.43
N LEU A 86 5.83 5.14 -30.95
CA LEU A 86 4.45 5.25 -30.47
C LEU A 86 3.71 3.92 -30.63
N SER A 87 3.82 3.25 -31.78
CA SER A 87 3.11 1.99 -32.02
C SER A 87 3.60 0.87 -31.11
N ILE A 88 4.90 0.76 -30.87
CA ILE A 88 5.48 -0.20 -29.92
C ILE A 88 4.97 0.08 -28.50
N LEU A 89 4.97 1.34 -28.08
CA LEU A 89 4.49 1.72 -26.75
C LEU A 89 2.99 1.39 -26.58
N ILE A 90 2.16 1.68 -27.59
CA ILE A 90 0.73 1.34 -27.55
C ILE A 90 0.51 -0.18 -27.42
N ILE A 91 1.26 -0.99 -28.16
CA ILE A 91 1.17 -2.46 -28.05
C ILE A 91 1.58 -2.93 -26.65
N PHE A 92 2.62 -2.33 -26.08
CA PHE A 92 3.06 -2.61 -24.71
C PHE A 92 2.00 -2.25 -23.66
N LEU A 93 1.42 -1.04 -23.73
CA LEU A 93 0.33 -0.62 -22.83
C LEU A 93 -0.90 -1.53 -22.97
N LEU A 94 -1.27 -1.91 -24.20
CA LEU A 94 -2.43 -2.77 -24.45
C LEU A 94 -2.27 -4.15 -23.78
N SER A 95 -1.06 -4.73 -23.82
CA SER A 95 -0.80 -6.02 -23.17
C SER A 95 -1.09 -5.97 -21.66
N LEU A 96 -0.75 -4.87 -20.99
CA LEU A 96 -0.97 -4.69 -19.55
C LEU A 96 -2.43 -4.33 -19.23
N VAL A 97 -3.09 -3.53 -20.07
CA VAL A 97 -4.53 -3.28 -19.94
C VAL A 97 -5.32 -4.60 -20.01
N ILE A 98 -4.95 -5.50 -20.92
CA ILE A 98 -5.60 -6.82 -21.03
C ILE A 98 -5.36 -7.64 -19.75
N ALA A 99 -4.12 -7.67 -19.24
CA ALA A 99 -3.80 -8.35 -17.99
C ALA A 99 -4.60 -7.78 -16.80
N PHE A 100 -4.72 -6.45 -16.72
CA PHE A 100 -5.46 -5.78 -15.66
C PHE A 100 -6.97 -6.08 -15.71
N VAL A 101 -7.55 -6.04 -16.90
CA VAL A 101 -8.97 -6.37 -17.10
C VAL A 101 -9.24 -7.82 -16.70
N TYR A 102 -8.33 -8.75 -17.01
CA TYR A 102 -8.43 -10.14 -16.57
C TYR A 102 -8.50 -10.26 -15.04
N GLU A 103 -7.66 -9.53 -14.31
CA GLU A 103 -7.64 -9.56 -12.85
C GLU A 103 -8.86 -8.93 -12.18
N ILE A 104 -9.39 -7.85 -12.76
CA ILE A 104 -10.66 -7.26 -12.31
C ILE A 104 -11.79 -8.28 -12.44
N ASN A 105 -11.86 -8.99 -13.57
CA ASN A 105 -12.89 -9.99 -13.81
C ASN A 105 -12.79 -11.19 -12.85
N LEU A 106 -11.57 -11.53 -12.40
CA LEU A 106 -11.35 -12.54 -11.36
C LEU A 106 -11.84 -12.10 -9.98
N GLY A 107 -12.11 -10.81 -9.76
CA GLY A 107 -12.49 -10.28 -8.45
C GLY A 107 -11.37 -10.39 -7.40
N ALA A 108 -10.12 -10.53 -7.84
CA ALA A 108 -8.97 -10.84 -6.98
C ALA A 108 -8.67 -9.73 -5.94
N LEU A 109 -9.12 -8.50 -6.21
CA LEU A 109 -8.97 -7.34 -5.33
C LEU A 109 -10.15 -7.13 -4.36
N ASN A 110 -11.19 -7.96 -4.40
CA ASN A 110 -12.36 -7.78 -3.55
C ASN A 110 -12.05 -8.18 -2.10
N LEU A 111 -12.42 -7.29 -1.17
CA LEU A 111 -12.34 -7.57 0.26
C LEU A 111 -13.64 -8.24 0.72
N GLU A 112 -13.59 -9.56 0.87
CA GLU A 112 -14.75 -10.31 1.35
C GLU A 112 -14.96 -10.12 2.86
N ARG A 113 -16.22 -9.86 3.22
CA ARG A 113 -16.68 -9.93 4.61
C ARG A 113 -17.10 -11.36 4.91
N ARG A 114 -16.41 -12.04 5.83
CA ARG A 114 -16.81 -13.37 6.30
C ARG A 114 -18.15 -13.39 7.03
N PHE A 115 -18.56 -12.26 7.63
CA PHE A 115 -19.84 -12.15 8.34
C PHE A 115 -20.88 -11.47 7.44
N THR A 116 -21.73 -12.27 6.82
CA THR A 116 -22.96 -11.80 6.19
C THR A 116 -24.11 -11.87 7.20
N PRO A 117 -24.87 -10.78 7.42
CA PRO A 117 -26.03 -10.88 8.31
C PRO A 117 -27.03 -11.83 7.67
N ILE A 118 -27.44 -12.86 8.40
CA ILE A 118 -28.55 -13.72 8.00
C ILE A 118 -29.80 -12.85 8.11
N VAL A 119 -30.19 -12.19 7.02
CA VAL A 119 -31.48 -11.51 6.93
C VAL A 119 -32.55 -12.60 6.88
N LYS A 120 -32.99 -13.05 8.06
CA LYS A 120 -34.16 -13.92 8.15
C LYS A 120 -35.37 -13.16 7.60
N PRO A 121 -36.21 -13.78 6.77
CA PRO A 121 -37.41 -13.14 6.20
C PRO A 121 -38.42 -12.68 7.27
N LEU A 122 -38.26 -13.13 8.52
CA LEU A 122 -39.06 -12.70 9.68
C LEU A 122 -38.77 -11.26 10.12
N ILE A 123 -37.54 -10.76 9.99
CA ILE A 123 -37.19 -9.38 10.38
C ILE A 123 -37.84 -8.38 9.41
N THR A 124 -37.89 -8.71 8.12
CA THR A 124 -38.57 -7.91 7.09
C THR A 124 -40.10 -7.85 7.32
N ARG A 125 -40.70 -8.90 7.90
CA ARG A 125 -42.13 -8.90 8.28
C ARG A 125 -42.43 -8.14 9.58
N LEU A 126 -41.47 -8.00 10.49
CA LEU A 126 -41.65 -7.24 11.74
C LEU A 126 -41.45 -5.73 11.56
N TYR A 127 -40.67 -5.31 10.56
CA TYR A 127 -40.46 -3.88 10.25
C TYR A 127 -41.56 -3.29 9.37
N ASN A 128 -42.28 -4.14 8.61
CA ASN A 128 -43.31 -3.72 7.67
C ASN A 128 -44.74 -3.90 8.22
N LYS A 129 -44.89 -3.85 9.56
CA LYS A 129 -46.16 -3.90 10.30
C LYS A 129 -46.18 -2.75 11.30
#